data_AF-A0A7X2ZTJ5-F1
#
_entry.id   AF-A0A7X2ZTJ5-F1
#
_cell.length_a   1.000
_cell.length_b   1.000
_cell.length_c   1.000
_cell.angle_alpha   90.00
_cell.angle_beta   90.00
_cell.angle_gamma   90.00
#
_symmetry.space_group_name_H-M   'P 1'
#
loop_
_entity.id
_entity.type
_entity.pdbx_description
1 polymer ?
#
loop_
_entity_poly.entity_id
_entity_poly.type
_entity_poly.pdbx_seq_one_letter_code
_entity_poly.pdbx_strand_id
1 'polypeptide(L)'
;MKQYVVLFVAFIMMVKPLWPVAEYIANYDYIKNVLCENKDKPMLNCDGKCYLAKQLAKESEENGKNPFGEKQSKVEIQPVVFIQSLQYIDFGFNILNPLNRNYRIESNLISLLLISDISEPPELV
;
A
#
# COMPACT_ATOMS: atom_id res chain seq x y z
N MET A 1 -3.43 20.50 24.68
CA MET A 1 -3.36 21.46 23.55
C MET A 1 -2.38 21.01 22.47
N LYS A 2 -1.06 20.97 22.72
CA LYS A 2 -0.04 20.59 21.71
C LYS A 2 -0.27 19.22 21.05
N GLN A 3 -0.69 18.20 21.82
CA GLN A 3 -0.98 16.86 21.27
C GLN A 3 -2.15 16.85 20.28
N TYR A 4 -3.21 17.65 20.53
CA TYR A 4 -4.34 17.77 19.60
C TYR A 4 -3.95 18.47 18.30
N VAL A 5 -3.05 19.46 18.38
CA VAL A 5 -2.51 20.14 17.19
C VAL A 5 -1.71 19.16 16.33
N VAL A 6 -0.88 18.32 16.94
CA VAL A 6 -0.11 17.28 16.21
C VAL A 6 -1.05 16.26 15.57
N LEU A 7 -2.07 15.78 16.30
CA LEU A 7 -3.09 14.87 15.76
C LEU A 7 -3.86 15.49 14.60
N PHE A 8 -4.26 16.76 14.71
CA PHE A 8 -4.98 17.47 13.66
C PHE A 8 -4.14 17.61 12.39
N VAL A 9 -2.86 18.00 12.51
CA VAL A 9 -1.96 18.11 11.36
C VAL A 9 -1.71 16.75 10.71
N ALA A 10 -1.52 15.68 11.50
CA ALA A 10 -1.37 14.33 11.00
C ALA A 10 -2.61 13.86 10.23
N PHE A 11 -3.81 14.17 10.73
CA PHE A 11 -5.07 13.86 10.07
C PHE A 11 -5.20 14.57 8.71
N ILE A 12 -4.89 15.88 8.65
CA ILE A 12 -4.92 16.64 7.40
C ILE A 12 -3.94 16.04 6.37
N MET A 13 -2.74 15.65 6.79
CA MET A 13 -1.77 15.00 5.90
C MET A 13 -2.27 13.66 5.34
N MET A 14 -3.02 12.89 6.13
CA MET A 14 -3.62 11.64 5.69
C MET A 14 -4.79 11.85 4.72
N VAL A 15 -5.54 12.93 4.86
CA VAL A 15 -6.72 13.23 4.01
C VAL A 15 -6.34 13.93 2.70
N LYS A 16 -5.20 14.63 2.63
CA LYS A 16 -4.70 15.29 1.41
C LYS A 16 -4.82 14.46 0.12
N PRO A 17 -4.38 13.18 0.04
CA PRO A 17 -4.47 12.39 -1.20
C PRO A 17 -5.91 12.10 -1.64
N LEU A 18 -6.91 12.30 -0.78
CA LEU A 18 -8.32 12.08 -1.10
C LEU A 18 -8.99 13.30 -1.74
N TRP A 19 -8.31 14.45 -1.76
CA TRP A 19 -8.88 15.70 -2.29
C TRP A 19 -9.36 15.59 -3.76
N PRO A 20 -8.58 15.02 -4.71
CA PRO A 20 -9.03 14.89 -6.10
C PRO A 20 -10.25 13.99 -6.27
N VAL A 21 -10.40 12.99 -5.39
CA VAL A 21 -11.55 12.09 -5.39
C VAL A 21 -12.80 12.80 -4.89
N ALA A 22 -12.66 13.63 -3.84
CA ALA A 22 -13.76 14.44 -3.34
C ALA A 22 -14.28 15.43 -4.39
N GLU A 23 -13.38 16.11 -5.11
CA GLU A 23 -13.73 17.01 -6.21
C GLU A 23 -14.45 16.27 -7.35
N TYR A 24 -13.99 15.06 -7.67
CA TYR A 24 -14.61 14.21 -8.68
C TYR A 24 -16.05 13.83 -8.33
N ILE A 25 -16.32 13.49 -7.07
CA ILE A 25 -17.65 13.11 -6.62
C ILE A 25 -18.56 14.35 -6.54
N ALA A 26 -18.07 15.45 -5.99
CA ALA A 26 -18.85 16.68 -5.83
C ALA A 26 -19.28 17.29 -7.19
N ASN A 27 -18.40 17.21 -8.20
CA ASN A 27 -18.63 17.80 -9.53
C ASN A 27 -18.76 16.74 -10.63
N TYR A 28 -19.26 15.54 -10.29
CA TYR A 28 -19.30 14.40 -11.20
C TYR A 28 -19.95 14.71 -12.55
N ASP A 29 -21.13 15.34 -12.55
CA ASP A 29 -21.84 15.68 -13.79
C ASP A 29 -21.07 16.68 -14.66
N TYR A 30 -20.44 17.68 -14.05
CA TYR A 30 -19.64 18.65 -14.76
C TYR A 30 -18.39 18.00 -15.36
N ILE A 31 -17.71 17.15 -14.60
CA ILE A 31 -16.51 16.46 -15.07
C ILE A 31 -16.85 15.51 -16.21
N LYS A 32 -17.91 14.72 -16.08
CA LYS A 32 -18.37 13.79 -17.12
C LYS A 32 -18.81 14.52 -18.38
N ASN A 33 -19.59 15.60 -18.27
CA ASN A 33 -20.21 16.27 -19.42
C ASN A 33 -19.37 17.39 -20.04
N VAL A 34 -18.39 17.96 -19.32
CA VAL A 34 -17.56 19.08 -19.79
C VAL A 34 -16.07 18.73 -19.86
N LEU A 35 -15.48 18.07 -18.86
CA LEU A 35 -14.02 17.83 -18.82
C LEU A 35 -13.57 16.49 -19.41
N CYS A 36 -14.46 15.52 -19.54
CA CYS A 36 -14.12 14.21 -20.11
C CYS A 36 -13.71 14.35 -21.59
N GLU A 37 -12.54 13.82 -21.96
CA GLU A 37 -12.07 13.83 -23.36
C GLU A 37 -12.67 12.66 -24.19
N ASN A 38 -13.11 11.58 -23.52
CA ASN A 38 -13.59 10.36 -24.16
C ASN A 38 -15.14 10.30 -24.26
N LYS A 39 -15.82 11.45 -24.29
CA LYS A 39 -17.29 11.51 -24.38
C LYS A 39 -17.84 10.88 -25.65
N ASP A 40 -17.09 11.00 -26.75
CA ASP A 40 -17.48 10.49 -28.07
C ASP A 40 -17.32 8.96 -28.19
N LYS A 41 -16.75 8.30 -27.16
CA LYS A 41 -16.49 6.86 -27.13
C LYS A 41 -17.23 6.20 -25.96
N PRO A 42 -18.57 6.08 -26.04
CA PRO A 42 -19.37 5.51 -24.95
C PRO A 42 -19.01 4.06 -24.62
N MET A 43 -18.46 3.30 -25.59
CA MET A 43 -17.98 1.93 -25.37
C MET A 43 -16.88 1.80 -24.30
N LEU A 44 -16.14 2.89 -24.02
CA LEU A 44 -15.06 2.87 -23.03
C LEU A 44 -15.54 3.06 -21.59
N ASN A 45 -16.83 3.40 -21.37
CA ASN A 45 -17.39 3.68 -20.05
C ASN A 45 -16.47 4.58 -19.21
N CYS A 46 -15.96 5.67 -19.79
CA CYS A 46 -14.94 6.50 -19.16
C CYS A 46 -15.52 7.31 -17.99
N ASP A 47 -16.69 7.93 -18.16
CA ASP A 47 -17.40 8.69 -17.12
C ASP A 47 -16.57 9.78 -16.42
N GLY A 48 -15.58 10.38 -17.11
CA GLY A 48 -14.70 11.38 -16.50
C GLY A 48 -13.50 10.82 -15.72
N LYS A 49 -13.32 9.48 -15.70
CA LYS A 49 -12.15 8.83 -15.07
C LYS A 49 -10.81 9.30 -15.66
N CYS A 50 -10.77 9.72 -16.92
CA CYS A 50 -9.57 10.30 -17.55
C CYS A 50 -9.10 11.58 -16.84
N TYR A 51 -10.03 12.44 -16.43
CA TYR A 51 -9.72 13.66 -15.69
C TYR A 51 -9.19 13.35 -14.29
N LEU A 52 -9.85 12.43 -13.57
CA LEU A 52 -9.42 11.99 -12.25
C LEU A 52 -8.00 11.39 -12.29
N ALA A 53 -7.72 10.53 -13.28
CA ALA A 53 -6.39 9.93 -13.45
C ALA A 53 -5.31 11.01 -13.67
N LYS A 54 -5.61 12.05 -14.45
CA LYS A 54 -4.69 13.18 -14.68
C LYS A 54 -4.43 13.99 -13.41
N GLN A 55 -5.44 14.20 -12.57
CA GLN A 55 -5.24 14.91 -11.29
C GLN A 55 -4.41 14.07 -10.30
N LEU A 56 -4.67 12.77 -10.22
CA LEU A 56 -3.90 11.85 -9.38
C LEU A 56 -2.42 11.77 -9.80
N ALA A 57 -2.15 11.78 -11.11
CA ALA A 57 -0.79 11.78 -11.64
C ALA A 57 -0.04 13.09 -11.34
N LYS A 58 -0.73 14.24 -11.38
CA LYS A 58 -0.12 15.53 -11.00
C LYS A 58 0.25 15.59 -9.52
N GLU A 59 -0.65 15.14 -8.64
CA GLU A 59 -0.39 15.06 -7.20
C GLU A 59 0.79 14.13 -6.89
N SER A 60 0.93 13.01 -7.60
CA SER A 60 2.07 12.10 -7.40
C SER A 60 3.39 12.69 -7.90
N GLU A 61 3.38 13.40 -9.03
CA GLU A 61 4.57 14.05 -9.59
C GLU A 61 5.01 15.28 -8.76
N GLU A 62 4.07 16.03 -8.19
CA GLU A 62 4.37 17.14 -7.28
C GLU A 62 5.01 16.65 -5.97
N ASN A 63 4.54 15.52 -5.43
CA ASN A 63 5.20 14.86 -4.29
C ASN A 63 6.61 14.34 -4.65
N GLY A 64 6.86 14.00 -5.92
CA GLY A 64 8.18 13.62 -6.43
C GLY A 64 9.21 14.76 -6.49
N LYS A 65 8.77 16.02 -6.41
CA LYS A 65 9.64 17.22 -6.31
C LYS A 65 10.03 17.55 -4.86
N ASN A 66 9.76 16.65 -3.92
CA ASN A 66 10.37 16.72 -2.61
C ASN A 66 11.91 16.62 -2.78
N PRO A 67 12.73 17.53 -2.24
CA PRO A 67 14.19 17.37 -2.23
C PRO A 67 14.66 16.11 -1.44
N PHE A 68 13.76 15.46 -0.71
CA PHE A 68 13.93 14.14 -0.08
C PHE A 68 13.19 13.00 -0.84
N GLY A 69 12.59 13.29 -2.00
CA GLY A 69 11.91 12.32 -2.84
C GLY A 69 12.93 11.44 -3.55
N GLU A 70 13.10 10.23 -3.04
CA GLU A 70 13.90 9.19 -3.67
C GLU A 70 13.45 9.02 -5.13
N LYS A 71 14.35 9.39 -6.06
CA LYS A 71 14.36 8.78 -7.39
C LYS A 71 14.20 7.28 -7.14
N GLN A 72 13.26 6.64 -7.81
CA GLN A 72 13.11 5.19 -7.77
C GLN A 72 14.42 4.55 -8.28
N SER A 73 15.41 4.44 -7.40
CA SER A 73 16.60 3.65 -7.61
C SER A 73 16.08 2.25 -7.68
N LYS A 74 16.21 1.64 -8.87
CA LYS A 74 16.16 0.20 -9.09
C LYS A 74 16.61 -0.51 -7.81
N VAL A 75 15.66 -1.01 -7.04
CA VAL A 75 15.95 -1.70 -5.79
C VAL A 75 16.52 -3.04 -6.22
N GLU A 76 17.84 -3.09 -6.37
CA GLU A 76 18.55 -4.36 -6.28
C GLU A 76 18.34 -4.84 -4.85
N ILE A 77 17.48 -5.85 -4.74
CA ILE A 77 17.15 -6.52 -3.48
C ILE A 77 18.46 -7.13 -2.98
N GLN A 78 19.18 -6.41 -2.13
CA GLN A 78 20.21 -7.02 -1.32
C GLN A 78 19.49 -7.92 -0.32
N PRO A 79 19.75 -9.24 -0.32
CA PRO A 79 19.11 -10.13 0.62
C PRO A 79 19.48 -9.69 2.04
N VAL A 80 18.46 -9.37 2.83
CA VAL A 80 18.64 -9.02 4.25
C VAL A 80 19.02 -10.30 4.99
N VAL A 81 20.30 -10.49 5.28
CA VAL A 81 20.85 -11.66 6.02
C VAL A 81 20.63 -11.53 7.54
N PHE A 82 19.64 -10.74 7.97
CA PHE A 82 19.37 -10.57 9.40
C PHE A 82 17.88 -10.60 9.68
N ILE A 83 17.41 -11.77 10.12
CA ILE A 83 16.12 -11.92 10.79
C ILE A 83 16.40 -11.73 12.28
N GLN A 84 16.01 -10.58 12.80
CA GLN A 84 15.84 -10.39 14.24
C GLN A 84 14.43 -10.83 14.64
N SER A 85 14.29 -11.46 15.80
CA SER A 85 12.98 -11.83 16.33
C SER A 85 12.11 -10.58 16.48
N LEU A 86 10.91 -10.63 15.90
CA LEU A 86 9.94 -9.53 16.01
C LEU A 86 9.60 -9.34 17.49
N GLN A 87 9.80 -8.14 18.01
CA GLN A 87 9.15 -7.77 19.27
C GLN A 87 7.66 -7.71 19.00
N TYR A 88 6.89 -8.55 19.67
CA TYR A 88 5.44 -8.55 19.54
C TYR A 88 4.90 -7.19 20.00
N ILE A 89 4.05 -6.60 19.17
CA ILE A 89 3.28 -5.42 19.56
C ILE A 89 2.03 -5.97 20.25
N ASP A 90 1.94 -5.79 21.57
CA ASP A 90 0.72 -6.10 22.31
C ASP A 90 -0.33 -5.02 22.04
N PHE A 91 -1.21 -5.28 21.08
CA PHE A 91 -2.46 -4.55 20.98
C PHE A 91 -3.37 -5.08 22.08
N GLY A 92 -3.22 -4.56 23.29
CA GLY A 92 -3.97 -4.95 24.48
C GLY A 92 -5.48 -4.77 24.31
N PHE A 93 -6.11 -5.66 23.56
CA PHE A 93 -7.55 -5.78 23.43
C PHE A 93 -7.96 -6.89 24.41
N ASN A 94 -8.35 -6.46 25.61
CA ASN A 94 -8.83 -7.36 26.66
C ASN A 94 -10.17 -7.99 26.24
N ILE A 95 -10.13 -9.01 25.38
CA ILE A 95 -11.26 -9.91 25.19
C ILE A 95 -11.22 -10.93 26.32
N LEU A 96 -12.17 -10.74 27.22
CA LEU A 96 -12.40 -11.48 28.44
C LEU A 96 -12.38 -13.02 28.27
N ASN A 97 -11.67 -13.66 29.22
CA ASN A 97 -11.70 -15.05 29.72
C ASN A 97 -10.57 -16.02 29.30
N PRO A 98 -9.73 -16.48 30.25
CA PRO A 98 -8.71 -17.49 30.00
C PRO A 98 -9.36 -18.87 29.86
N LEU A 99 -9.33 -19.43 28.65
CA LEU A 99 -9.51 -20.87 28.47
C LEU A 99 -8.29 -21.58 29.07
N ASN A 100 -8.50 -22.33 30.15
CA ASN A 100 -7.48 -23.16 30.80
C ASN A 100 -7.00 -24.25 29.82
N ARG A 101 -5.92 -23.99 29.07
CA ARG A 101 -5.35 -24.93 28.11
C ARG A 101 -4.26 -25.77 28.80
N ASN A 102 -4.64 -26.97 29.26
CA ASN A 102 -3.74 -27.94 29.91
C ASN A 102 -2.99 -28.86 28.92
N TYR A 103 -2.53 -28.35 27.77
CA TYR A 103 -1.68 -29.15 26.89
C TYR A 103 -0.35 -28.46 26.66
N ARG A 104 0.73 -29.22 26.87
CA ARG A 104 2.10 -28.82 26.51
C ARG A 104 2.27 -29.01 25.02
N ILE A 105 2.36 -27.93 24.27
CA ILE A 105 2.93 -27.97 22.91
C ILE A 105 4.45 -28.00 23.10
N GLU A 106 5.09 -29.14 22.85
CA GLU A 106 6.52 -29.14 22.58
C GLU A 106 6.75 -28.65 21.16
N SER A 107 7.43 -27.51 21.03
CA SER A 107 7.90 -26.98 19.75
C SER A 107 9.18 -27.70 19.33
N ASN A 108 9.09 -28.98 18.99
CA ASN A 108 10.17 -29.65 18.25
C ASN A 108 10.07 -29.19 16.80
N LEU A 109 10.71 -28.05 16.50
CA LEU A 109 10.91 -27.57 15.14
C LEU A 109 11.87 -28.53 14.43
N ILE A 110 11.33 -29.56 13.79
CA ILE A 110 12.08 -30.32 12.78
C ILE A 110 12.23 -29.36 11.59
N SER A 111 13.45 -28.91 11.35
CA SER A 111 13.81 -28.17 10.13
C SER A 111 13.61 -29.10 8.92
N LEU A 112 12.40 -29.14 8.37
CA LEU A 112 12.12 -29.86 7.14
C LEU A 112 12.62 -29.02 5.96
N LEU A 113 13.86 -29.25 5.55
CA LEU A 113 14.41 -28.70 4.31
C LEU A 113 13.74 -29.38 3.11
N LEU A 114 12.68 -28.77 2.58
CA LEU A 114 12.09 -29.11 1.28
C LEU A 114 12.92 -28.50 0.14
N ILE A 115 14.21 -28.86 0.07
CA ILE A 115 14.98 -28.64 -1.16
C ILE A 115 14.69 -29.85 -2.05
N SER A 116 13.74 -29.69 -2.97
CA SER A 116 13.73 -30.54 -4.16
C SER A 116 14.95 -30.14 -4.99
N ASP A 117 15.89 -31.07 -5.11
CA ASP A 117 17.07 -31.01 -5.97
C ASP A 117 16.77 -30.24 -7.27
N ILE A 118 17.35 -29.04 -7.44
CA ILE A 118 17.29 -28.31 -8.70
C ILE A 118 18.34 -29.01 -9.58
N SER A 119 17.90 -30.05 -10.27
CA SER A 119 18.72 -30.69 -11.30
C SER A 119 19.04 -29.66 -12.37
N GLU A 120 20.32 -29.47 -12.66
CA GLU A 120 20.75 -28.58 -13.75
C GLU A 120 20.18 -29.07 -15.10
N PRO A 121 19.77 -28.15 -15.99
CA PRO A 121 19.28 -28.52 -17.30
C PRO A 121 20.40 -29.14 -18.14
N PRO A 122 20.13 -30.19 -18.93
CA PRO A 122 21.13 -30.86 -19.73
C PRO A 122 21.69 -29.93 -20.82
N GLU A 123 23.01 -29.97 -21.01
CA GLU A 123 23.69 -29.23 -22.07
C GLU A 123 23.30 -29.79 -23.44
N LEU A 124 23.02 -28.88 -24.39
CA LEU A 124 22.70 -29.23 -25.77
C LEU A 124 24.00 -29.61 -26.50
N VAL A 125 24.18 -30.91 -26.78
CA VAL A 125 25.11 -31.42 -27.79
C VAL A 125 24.40 -31.51 -29.14
#